data_AF-A0A179DB14-F1
#
_entry.id   AF-A0A179DB14-F1
#
_cell.length_a   1.000
_cell.length_b   1.000
_cell.length_c   1.000
_cell.angle_alpha   90.00
_cell.angle_beta   90.00
_cell.angle_gamma   90.00
#
_symmetry.space_group_name_H-M   'P 1'
#
loop_
_entity.id
_entity.type
_entity.pdbx_description
1 polymer ?
#
loop_
_entity_poly.entity_id
_entity_poly.type
_entity_poly.pdbx_seq_one_letter_code
_entity_poly.pdbx_strand_id
1 'polypeptide(L)'
;MRIKDSKILKRIFSDKLLEHINNCLDHIKMFPIYMEMGFEEEKFLLDFYEDKCTSKEISNLKNLYKIGRRFNSQAVDFYIGKFFAIKADPNKNFNYENCLKTLNQLDSKLFSILTDFVCEWQEFNIELKDPMCSYRDIVNKFYENLKAWMTKKEFT
;
A
#
# COMPACT_ATOMS: atom_id res chain seq x y z
N MET A 1 -6.46 0.31 -17.36
CA MET A 1 -5.84 -1.02 -17.60
C MET A 1 -5.90 -1.80 -16.29
N ARG A 2 -6.34 -3.07 -16.28
CA ARG A 2 -6.42 -3.83 -15.01
C ARG A 2 -5.04 -4.40 -14.69
N ILE A 3 -4.60 -4.27 -13.43
CA ILE A 3 -3.34 -4.86 -12.95
C ILE A 3 -3.29 -6.38 -13.26
N LYS A 4 -4.44 -7.04 -13.21
CA LYS A 4 -4.63 -8.47 -13.55
C LYS A 4 -4.35 -8.82 -15.02
N ASP A 5 -4.22 -7.85 -15.91
CA ASP A 5 -3.89 -8.11 -17.33
C ASP A 5 -2.38 -8.02 -17.58
N SER A 6 -1.62 -7.47 -16.62
CA SER A 6 -0.17 -7.30 -16.72
C SER A 6 0.57 -8.55 -16.25
N LYS A 7 1.22 -9.25 -17.19
CA LYS A 7 2.11 -10.39 -16.89
C LYS A 7 3.26 -10.03 -15.94
N ILE A 8 3.67 -8.76 -15.94
CA ILE A 8 4.78 -8.27 -15.10
C ILE A 8 4.30 -8.05 -13.67
N LEU A 9 3.18 -7.35 -13.47
CA LEU A 9 2.68 -7.01 -12.13
C LEU A 9 2.14 -8.23 -11.37
N LYS A 10 1.63 -9.26 -12.06
CA LYS A 10 1.21 -10.54 -11.43
C LYS A 10 2.32 -11.21 -10.60
N ARG A 11 3.58 -10.85 -10.81
CA ARG A 11 4.70 -11.40 -10.04
C ARG A 11 4.79 -10.84 -8.62
N ILE A 12 4.20 -9.68 -8.35
CA ILE A 12 4.30 -9.00 -7.04
C ILE A 12 2.93 -8.63 -6.46
N PHE A 13 1.86 -8.83 -7.24
CA PHE A 13 0.48 -8.67 -6.80
C PHE A 13 -0.23 -10.00 -6.84
N SER A 14 -0.29 -10.67 -5.69
CA SER A 14 -1.26 -11.73 -5.46
C SER A 14 -2.69 -11.15 -5.48
N ASP A 15 -3.68 -11.98 -5.78
CA ASP A 15 -5.09 -11.56 -5.70
C ASP A 15 -5.44 -11.09 -4.29
N LYS A 16 -4.90 -11.75 -3.25
CA LYS A 16 -5.04 -11.36 -1.85
C LYS A 16 -4.49 -9.96 -1.57
N LEU A 17 -3.32 -9.64 -2.12
CA LEU A 17 -2.75 -8.30 -1.95
C LEU A 17 -3.63 -7.24 -2.63
N LEU A 18 -4.15 -7.52 -3.83
CA LEU A 18 -5.04 -6.57 -4.52
C LEU A 18 -6.33 -6.31 -3.74
N GLU A 19 -6.94 -7.36 -3.18
CA GLU A 19 -8.11 -7.24 -2.31
C GLU A 19 -7.78 -6.43 -1.05
N HIS A 20 -6.65 -6.73 -0.41
CA HIS A 20 -6.16 -5.99 0.77
C HIS A 20 -5.93 -4.51 0.49
N ILE A 21 -5.29 -4.18 -0.65
CA ILE A 21 -5.06 -2.79 -1.05
C ILE A 21 -6.39 -2.07 -1.28
N ASN A 22 -7.33 -2.67 -2.00
CA ASN A 22 -8.64 -2.06 -2.22
C ASN A 22 -9.33 -1.77 -0.88
N ASN A 23 -9.33 -2.73 0.04
CA ASN A 23 -9.89 -2.53 1.38
C ASN A 23 -9.21 -1.37 2.13
N CYS A 24 -7.88 -1.29 2.07
CA CYS A 24 -7.12 -0.18 2.68
C CYS A 24 -7.47 1.18 2.05
N LEU A 25 -7.63 1.23 0.73
CA LEU A 25 -8.01 2.45 0.01
C LEU A 25 -9.43 2.91 0.35
N ASP A 26 -10.35 1.96 0.54
CA ASP A 26 -11.70 2.23 1.00
C ASP A 26 -11.68 2.73 2.45
N HIS A 27 -10.92 2.11 3.34
CA HIS A 27 -10.76 2.58 4.73
C HIS A 27 -10.26 4.03 4.79
N ILE A 28 -9.25 4.38 3.98
CA ILE A 28 -8.72 5.75 3.90
C ILE A 28 -9.81 6.77 3.54
N LYS A 29 -10.78 6.39 2.68
CA LYS A 29 -11.86 7.27 2.25
C LYS A 29 -13.06 7.28 3.20
N MET A 30 -13.37 6.12 3.78
CA MET A 30 -14.54 5.94 4.62
C MET A 30 -14.30 6.43 6.05
N PHE A 31 -13.07 6.37 6.56
CA PHE A 31 -12.78 6.74 7.94
C PHE A 31 -13.15 8.19 8.28
N PRO A 32 -12.81 9.21 7.47
CA PRO A 32 -13.25 10.58 7.74
C PRO A 32 -14.77 10.73 7.84
N ILE A 33 -15.51 10.10 6.91
CA ILE A 33 -16.99 10.12 6.87
C ILE A 33 -17.56 9.42 8.13
N TYR A 34 -16.99 8.27 8.50
CA TYR A 34 -17.36 7.54 9.70
C TYR A 34 -17.21 8.40 10.97
N MET A 35 -16.12 9.16 11.06
CA MET A 35 -15.90 10.08 12.17
C MET A 35 -16.85 11.29 12.15
N GLU A 36 -17.18 11.83 10.97
CA GLU A 36 -18.18 12.91 10.81
C GLU A 36 -19.57 12.48 11.29
N MET A 37 -19.90 11.20 11.17
CA MET A 37 -21.15 10.63 11.66
C MET A 37 -21.19 10.47 13.20
N GLY A 38 -20.08 10.71 13.90
CA GLY A 38 -20.00 10.67 15.36
C GLY A 38 -19.88 9.25 15.95
N PHE A 39 -19.41 8.28 15.17
CA PHE A 39 -19.16 6.93 15.66
C PHE A 39 -17.85 6.81 16.46
N GLU A 40 -17.75 5.75 17.26
CA GLU A 40 -16.55 5.43 18.03
C GLU A 40 -15.44 4.91 17.11
N GLU A 41 -14.28 5.58 17.13
CA GLU A 41 -13.12 5.27 16.28
C GLU A 41 -12.71 3.79 16.36
N GLU A 42 -12.74 3.20 17.55
CA GLU A 42 -12.28 1.81 17.76
C GLU A 42 -13.20 0.76 17.14
N LYS A 43 -14.43 1.15 16.76
CA LYS A 43 -15.40 0.28 16.09
C LYS A 43 -15.29 0.33 14.56
N PHE A 44 -14.41 1.17 14.00
CA PHE A 44 -14.25 1.27 12.55
C PHE A 44 -13.65 -0.01 11.95
N LEU A 45 -12.67 -0.60 12.62
CA LEU A 45 -11.99 -1.82 12.18
C LEU A 45 -12.17 -2.95 13.20
N LEU A 46 -12.39 -4.17 12.71
CA LEU A 46 -12.43 -5.37 13.57
C LEU A 46 -11.07 -5.62 14.25
N ASP A 47 -9.98 -5.27 13.57
CA ASP A 47 -8.60 -5.44 13.99
C ASP A 47 -7.99 -4.12 14.48
N PHE A 48 -8.79 -3.18 14.98
CA PHE A 48 -8.34 -1.84 15.41
C PHE A 48 -7.18 -1.87 16.41
N TYR A 49 -7.17 -2.87 17.30
CA TYR A 49 -6.13 -3.04 18.33
C TYR A 49 -4.97 -3.95 17.89
N GLU A 50 -4.88 -4.33 16.62
CA GLU A 50 -3.81 -5.17 16.11
C GLU A 50 -2.71 -4.33 15.45
N ASP A 51 -1.46 -4.49 15.91
CA ASP A 51 -0.27 -3.89 15.31
C ASP A 51 -0.11 -4.35 13.85
N LYS A 52 -0.17 -3.41 12.91
CA LYS A 52 -0.06 -3.72 11.48
C LYS A 52 1.36 -4.05 11.04
N CYS A 53 2.38 -3.76 11.86
CA CYS A 53 3.77 -3.94 11.48
C CYS A 53 4.67 -4.35 12.66
N THR A 54 4.62 -5.65 12.99
CA THR A 54 5.40 -6.16 14.12
C THR A 54 6.90 -6.20 13.83
N SER A 55 7.71 -6.11 14.89
CA SER A 55 9.18 -6.20 14.79
C SER A 55 9.66 -7.52 14.14
N LYS A 56 8.96 -8.64 14.38
CA LYS A 56 9.28 -9.95 13.80
C LYS A 56 9.05 -9.95 12.29
N GLU A 57 7.93 -9.41 11.83
CA GLU A 57 7.60 -9.30 10.42
C GLU A 57 8.61 -8.43 9.67
N ILE A 58 9.01 -7.31 10.27
CA ILE A 58 10.02 -6.43 9.69
C ILE A 58 11.40 -7.10 9.63
N SER A 59 11.80 -7.83 10.67
CA SER A 59 13.05 -8.59 10.66
C SER A 59 13.05 -9.63 9.54
N ASN A 60 11.95 -10.38 9.39
CA ASN A 60 11.80 -11.35 8.32
C ASN A 60 11.85 -10.69 6.94
N LEU A 61 11.17 -9.56 6.78
CA LEU A 61 11.18 -8.80 5.53
C LEU A 61 12.60 -8.37 5.15
N LYS A 62 13.38 -7.82 6.09
CA LYS A 62 14.79 -7.44 5.84
C LYS A 62 15.63 -8.59 5.30
N ASN A 63 15.44 -9.79 5.85
CA ASN A 63 16.23 -10.97 5.49
C ASN A 63 15.81 -11.58 4.14
N LEU A 64 14.53 -11.46 3.78
CA LEU A 64 13.95 -12.14 2.62
C LEU A 64 13.75 -11.23 1.41
N TYR A 65 13.74 -9.90 1.59
CA TYR A 65 13.38 -8.94 0.52
C TYR A 65 14.23 -9.09 -0.73
N LYS A 66 15.54 -9.27 -0.55
CA LYS A 66 16.50 -9.38 -1.64
C LYS A 66 17.63 -10.36 -1.29
N ILE A 67 17.81 -11.38 -2.11
CA ILE A 67 18.89 -12.37 -1.96
C ILE A 67 19.86 -12.18 -3.14
N GLY A 68 21.05 -11.68 -2.82
CA GLY A 68 22.02 -11.28 -3.84
C GLY A 68 21.47 -10.14 -4.71
N ARG A 69 21.28 -10.41 -6.02
CA ARG A 69 20.72 -9.42 -6.96
C ARG A 69 19.21 -9.57 -7.20
N ARG A 70 18.60 -10.67 -6.73
CA ARG A 70 17.21 -11.00 -7.01
C ARG A 70 16.28 -10.57 -5.87
N PHE A 71 15.15 -9.99 -6.24
CA PHE A 71 14.08 -9.62 -5.32
C PHE A 71 13.17 -10.83 -5.13
N ASN A 72 12.78 -11.09 -3.88
CA ASN A 72 11.80 -12.12 -3.60
C ASN A 72 10.40 -11.55 -3.85
N SER A 73 9.69 -12.11 -4.83
CA SER A 73 8.36 -11.66 -5.21
C SER A 73 7.35 -11.65 -4.06
N GLN A 74 7.38 -12.66 -3.18
CA GLN A 74 6.49 -12.76 -2.02
C GLN A 74 6.84 -11.72 -0.95
N ALA A 75 8.14 -11.43 -0.78
CA ALA A 75 8.56 -10.39 0.15
C ALA A 75 8.18 -8.98 -0.34
N VAL A 76 8.18 -8.75 -1.66
CA VAL A 76 7.67 -7.51 -2.25
C VAL A 76 6.16 -7.40 -2.09
N ASP A 77 5.41 -8.48 -2.32
CA ASP A 77 3.96 -8.53 -2.08
C ASP A 77 3.64 -8.17 -0.62
N PHE A 78 4.33 -8.82 0.33
CA PHE A 78 4.21 -8.53 1.76
C PHE A 78 4.60 -7.10 2.13
N TYR A 79 5.70 -6.57 1.57
CA TYR A 79 6.14 -5.19 1.75
C TYR A 79 5.00 -4.22 1.39
N ILE A 80 4.40 -4.41 0.22
CA ILE A 80 3.35 -3.52 -0.28
C ILE A 80 2.13 -3.61 0.63
N GLY A 81 1.74 -4.83 1.03
CA GLY A 81 0.62 -5.04 1.93
C GLY A 81 0.79 -4.34 3.29
N LYS A 82 2.00 -4.41 3.86
CA LYS A 82 2.33 -3.73 5.12
C LYS A 82 2.31 -2.22 4.98
N PHE A 83 2.83 -1.68 3.89
CA PHE A 83 2.76 -0.24 3.63
C PHE A 83 1.31 0.26 3.63
N PHE A 84 0.42 -0.40 2.86
CA PHE A 84 -0.99 0.01 2.79
C PHE A 84 -1.73 -0.19 4.11
N ALA A 85 -1.48 -1.29 4.83
CA ALA A 85 -2.09 -1.52 6.15
C ALA A 85 -1.76 -0.39 7.13
N ILE A 86 -0.49 0.04 7.19
CA ILE A 86 -0.05 1.15 8.04
C ILE A 86 -0.70 2.47 7.62
N LYS A 87 -0.79 2.74 6.32
CA LYS A 87 -1.36 3.99 5.80
C LYS A 87 -2.87 4.08 5.95
N ALA A 88 -3.55 2.95 6.09
CA ALA A 88 -4.99 2.86 6.28
C ALA A 88 -5.40 2.63 7.75
N ASP A 89 -4.45 2.51 8.68
CA ASP A 89 -4.75 2.32 10.09
C ASP A 89 -5.22 3.63 10.74
N PRO A 90 -6.47 3.72 11.22
CA PRO A 90 -6.94 4.88 11.96
C PRO A 90 -6.29 5.01 13.35
N ASN A 91 -5.83 3.91 13.94
CA ASN A 91 -5.40 3.87 15.33
C ASN A 91 -4.08 4.62 15.55
N LYS A 92 -4.16 5.83 16.11
CA LYS A 92 -3.02 6.70 16.37
C LYS A 92 -2.14 6.24 17.55
N ASN A 93 -2.54 5.22 18.30
CA ASN A 93 -1.74 4.71 19.42
C ASN A 93 -0.55 3.85 18.95
N PHE A 94 -0.61 3.31 17.73
CA PHE A 94 0.51 2.60 17.15
C PHE A 94 1.51 3.55 16.50
N ASN A 95 2.80 3.42 16.87
CA ASN A 95 3.87 4.17 16.23
C ASN A 95 4.57 3.33 15.16
N TYR A 96 4.26 3.63 13.90
CA TYR A 96 4.84 2.95 12.74
C TYR A 96 6.09 3.60 12.15
N GLU A 97 6.67 4.64 12.78
CA GLU A 97 7.80 5.41 12.23
C GLU A 97 9.00 4.51 11.89
N ASN A 98 9.37 3.60 12.80
CA ASN A 98 10.47 2.66 12.59
C ASN A 98 10.20 1.67 11.45
N CYS A 99 8.94 1.22 11.33
CA CYS A 99 8.53 0.34 10.25
C CYS A 99 8.61 1.08 8.90
N LEU A 100 8.01 2.26 8.79
CA LEU A 100 8.05 3.08 7.57
C LEU A 100 9.48 3.45 7.17
N LYS A 101 10.32 3.83 8.14
CA LYS A 101 11.75 4.10 7.90
C LYS A 101 12.47 2.88 7.36
N THR A 102 12.18 1.70 7.91
CA THR A 102 12.74 0.44 7.40
C THR A 102 12.28 0.15 5.98
N LEU A 103 10.98 0.28 5.69
CA LEU A 103 10.44 0.06 4.34
C LEU A 103 11.12 0.99 3.33
N ASN A 104 11.29 2.28 3.67
CA ASN A 104 12.00 3.24 2.84
C ASN A 104 13.49 2.87 2.64
N GLN A 105 14.16 2.35 3.67
CA GLN A 105 15.55 1.90 3.55
C GLN A 105 15.70 0.64 2.66
N LEU A 106 14.72 -0.27 2.68
CA LEU A 106 14.76 -1.48 1.86
C LEU A 106 14.59 -1.19 0.37
N ASP A 107 13.69 -0.28 0.02
CA ASP A 107 13.48 0.15 -1.37
C ASP A 107 12.83 1.53 -1.42
N SER A 108 13.66 2.57 -1.40
CA SER A 108 13.19 3.96 -1.37
C SER A 108 12.37 4.34 -2.59
N LYS A 109 12.65 3.70 -3.74
CA LYS A 109 11.91 3.96 -4.97
C LYS A 109 10.52 3.32 -4.94
N LEU A 110 10.39 2.09 -4.44
CA LEU A 110 9.06 1.50 -4.24
C LEU A 110 8.29 2.32 -3.21
N PHE A 111 8.94 2.67 -2.09
CA PHE A 111 8.35 3.46 -1.03
C PHE A 111 7.78 4.80 -1.55
N SER A 112 8.53 5.53 -2.38
CA SER A 112 8.05 6.79 -2.96
C SER A 112 6.84 6.57 -3.86
N ILE A 113 6.87 5.54 -4.72
CA ILE A 113 5.74 5.20 -5.61
C ILE A 113 4.46 4.91 -4.81
N LEU A 114 4.57 4.13 -3.73
CA LEU A 114 3.43 3.83 -2.87
C LEU A 114 2.94 5.07 -2.11
N THR A 115 3.87 5.91 -1.66
CA THR A 115 3.55 7.15 -0.94
C THR A 115 2.83 8.14 -1.84
N ASP A 116 3.35 8.42 -3.03
CA ASP A 116 2.74 9.33 -4.00
C ASP A 116 1.31 8.88 -4.33
N PHE A 117 1.12 7.57 -4.54
CA PHE A 117 -0.20 7.01 -4.81
C PHE A 117 -1.17 7.20 -3.65
N VAL A 118 -0.75 6.91 -2.41
CA VAL A 118 -1.62 7.09 -1.23
C VAL A 118 -1.95 8.57 -1.02
N CYS A 119 -0.99 9.49 -1.19
CA CYS A 119 -1.24 10.93 -1.06
C CYS A 119 -2.25 11.41 -2.10
N GLU A 120 -2.03 11.09 -3.38
CA GLU A 120 -2.98 11.43 -4.44
C GLU A 120 -4.35 10.80 -4.21
N TRP A 121 -4.38 9.56 -3.75
CA TRP A 121 -5.63 8.90 -3.39
C TRP A 121 -6.33 9.62 -2.26
N GLN A 122 -5.64 9.99 -1.17
CA GLN A 122 -6.20 10.73 -0.04
C GLN A 122 -6.83 12.06 -0.46
N GLU A 123 -6.14 12.82 -1.31
CA GLU A 123 -6.59 14.12 -1.82
C GLU A 123 -7.71 14.02 -2.87
N PHE A 124 -7.85 12.87 -3.53
CA PHE A 124 -8.85 12.67 -4.58
C PHE A 124 -10.29 12.84 -4.05
N ASN A 125 -10.99 13.86 -4.52
CA ASN A 125 -12.38 14.07 -4.15
C ASN A 125 -13.31 13.21 -5.04
N ILE A 126 -13.87 12.15 -4.48
CA ILE A 126 -14.79 11.22 -5.18
C ILE A 126 -16.12 11.88 -5.57
N GLU A 127 -16.52 12.96 -4.88
CA GLU A 127 -17.77 13.69 -5.14
C GLU A 127 -17.60 14.74 -6.25
N LEU A 128 -16.36 15.06 -6.62
CA LEU A 128 -16.08 16.02 -7.68
C LEU A 128 -16.44 15.40 -9.03
N LYS A 129 -17.55 15.87 -9.62
CA LYS A 129 -18.02 15.47 -10.95
C LYS A 129 -17.23 16.17 -12.06
N ASP A 130 -15.91 16.21 -11.97
CA ASP A 130 -15.05 16.71 -13.05
C ASP A 130 -14.71 15.54 -14.01
N PRO A 131 -15.17 15.55 -15.26
CA PRO A 131 -14.84 14.53 -16.25
C PRO A 131 -13.34 14.40 -16.53
N MET A 132 -12.54 15.41 -16.19
CA MET A 132 -11.09 15.46 -16.39
C MET A 132 -10.28 14.95 -15.19
N CYS A 133 -10.90 14.81 -14.00
CA CYS A 133 -10.26 14.24 -12.82
C CYS A 133 -10.77 12.82 -12.59
N SER A 134 -10.16 11.83 -13.25
CA SER A 134 -10.51 10.44 -13.02
C SER A 134 -9.55 9.78 -12.03
N TYR A 135 -10.07 9.03 -11.07
CA TYR A 135 -9.26 8.09 -10.26
C TYR A 135 -8.41 7.14 -11.14
N ARG A 136 -8.83 6.94 -12.40
CA ARG A 136 -8.07 6.17 -13.40
C ARG A 136 -6.71 6.76 -13.67
N ASP A 137 -6.53 8.08 -13.62
CA ASP A 137 -5.24 8.72 -13.87
C ASP A 137 -4.26 8.43 -12.74
N ILE A 138 -4.73 8.50 -11.49
CA ILE A 138 -3.97 8.11 -10.30
C ILE A 138 -3.54 6.64 -10.40
N VAL A 139 -4.48 5.74 -10.73
CA VAL A 139 -4.20 4.31 -10.89
C VAL A 139 -3.27 4.02 -12.07
N ASN A 140 -3.42 4.73 -13.20
CA ASN A 140 -2.55 4.56 -14.37
C ASN A 140 -1.12 5.07 -14.08
N LYS A 141 -0.98 6.21 -13.40
CA LYS A 141 0.33 6.74 -12.95
C LYS A 141 1.02 5.75 -12.02
N PHE A 142 0.30 5.22 -11.04
CA PHE A 142 0.79 4.19 -10.13
C PHE A 142 1.26 2.95 -10.89
N TYR A 143 0.45 2.47 -11.82
CA TYR A 143 0.77 1.33 -12.67
C TYR A 143 2.07 1.54 -13.46
N GLU A 144 2.22 2.66 -14.18
CA GLU A 144 3.39 2.89 -15.03
C GLU A 144 4.66 3.08 -14.19
N ASN A 145 4.56 3.75 -13.04
CA ASN A 145 5.66 3.88 -12.10
C ASN A 145 6.13 2.53 -11.55
N LEU A 146 5.19 1.66 -11.14
CA LEU A 146 5.51 0.30 -10.69
C LEU A 146 6.14 -0.52 -11.81
N LYS A 147 5.57 -0.48 -13.01
CA LYS A 147 6.11 -1.20 -14.18
C LYS A 147 7.55 -0.75 -14.47
N ALA A 148 7.82 0.55 -14.46
CA ALA A 148 9.16 1.10 -14.64
C ALA A 148 10.14 0.74 -13.50
N TRP A 149 9.63 0.56 -12.28
CA TRP A 149 10.41 0.06 -11.15
C TRP A 149 10.75 -1.43 -11.30
N MET A 150 9.82 -2.24 -11.82
CA MET A 150 9.99 -3.69 -12.03
C MET A 150 10.91 -4.04 -13.19
N THR A 151 10.87 -3.29 -14.31
CA THR A 151 11.69 -3.60 -15.50
C THR A 151 13.19 -3.58 -15.24
N LYS A 152 13.63 -2.91 -14.16
CA LYS A 152 15.02 -2.83 -13.74
C LYS A 152 15.42 -3.90 -12.71
N LYS A 153 14.56 -4.89 -12.44
CA LYS A 153 14.75 -5.88 -11.37
C LYS A 153 14.63 -7.31 -11.86
N GLU A 154 15.44 -8.17 -11.25
CA GLU A 154 15.31 -9.61 -11.35
C GLU A 154 14.51 -10.13 -10.16
N PHE A 155 13.56 -11.02 -10.41
CA PHE A 155 12.69 -11.60 -9.38
C PHE A 155 12.95 -13.10 -9.25
N THR A 156 12.81 -13.60 -8.03
CA THR A 156 12.80 -15.03 -7.69
C THR A 156 11.51 -15.40 -6.96
#